data_AF-A0A9X6JSQ7-F1
#
_entry.id   AF-A0A9X6JSQ7-F1
#
_cell.length_a   1.000
_cell.length_b   1.000
_cell.length_c   1.000
_cell.angle_alpha   90.00
_cell.angle_beta   90.00
_cell.angle_gamma   90.00
#
_symmetry.space_group_name_H-M   'P 1'
#
loop_
_entity.id
_entity.type
_entity.pdbx_description
1 polymer ?
#
loop_
_entity_poly.entity_id
_entity_poly.type
_entity_poly.pdbx_seq_one_letter_code
_entity_poly.pdbx_strand_id
1 'polypeptide(L)' 'MLCLGWEAWAKEEHFEVEWFHAYSKYPAGYGINTYDGPNGNYKGNVDGSYPYGIFARKDGYIDIGQNTWVKEEHFNVR' A
#
# COMPACT_ATOMS: atom_id res chain seq x y z
N MET A 1 -9.10 -12.40 3.97
CA MET A 1 -9.61 -13.06 2.74
C MET A 1 -8.94 -12.37 1.56
N LEU A 2 -8.56 -13.13 0.55
CA LEU A 2 -8.02 -12.63 -0.72
C LEU A 2 -9.17 -12.42 -1.70
N CYS A 3 -9.16 -11.30 -2.42
CA CYS A 3 -10.00 -11.08 -3.58
C CYS A 3 -9.19 -11.47 -4.82
N LEU A 4 -9.60 -12.53 -5.51
CA LEU A 4 -8.89 -13.08 -6.68
C LEU A 4 -9.50 -12.61 -8.00
N GLY A 5 -10.50 -11.73 -7.95
CA GLY A 5 -11.27 -11.26 -9.10
C GLY A 5 -12.68 -10.83 -8.71
N TRP A 6 -13.53 -10.57 -9.70
CA TRP A 6 -14.92 -10.15 -9.47
C TRP A 6 -15.66 -11.15 -8.58
N GLU A 7 -16.04 -10.72 -7.37
CA GLU A 7 -16.75 -11.53 -6.36
C GLU A 7 -16.08 -12.86 -5.98
N ALA A 8 -14.82 -13.07 -6.35
CA ALA A 8 -14.08 -14.29 -6.08
C ALA A 8 -13.23 -14.14 -4.81
N TRP A 9 -13.74 -14.63 -3.68
CA TRP A 9 -13.09 -14.51 -2.38
C TRP A 9 -12.59 -15.85 -1.84
N ALA A 10 -11.39 -15.87 -1.28
CA ALA A 10 -10.82 -17.06 -0.65
C ALA A 10 -10.14 -16.71 0.69
N LYS A 11 -9.97 -17.71 1.56
CA LYS A 11 -9.16 -17.52 2.78
C LYS A 11 -7.68 -17.61 2.43
N GLU A 12 -6.90 -16.68 2.97
CA GLU A 12 -5.45 -16.61 2.73
C GLU A 12 -4.70 -17.84 3.23
N GLU A 13 -5.16 -18.48 4.32
CA GLU A 13 -4.55 -19.68 4.92
C GLU A 13 -4.47 -20.90 3.99
N HIS A 14 -5.11 -20.84 2.82
CA HIS A 14 -5.07 -21.88 1.79
C HIS A 14 -4.06 -21.60 0.67
N PHE A 15 -3.27 -20.52 0.77
CA PHE A 15 -2.34 -20.08 -0.26
C PHE A 15 -0.96 -19.79 0.34
N GLU A 16 0.08 -20.11 -0.42
CA GLU A 16 1.38 -19.48 -0.27
C GLU A 16 1.37 -18.22 -1.14
N VAL A 17 1.29 -17.05 -0.51
CA VAL A 17 1.17 -15.77 -1.21
C VAL A 17 2.50 -15.05 -1.25
N GLU A 18 2.95 -14.70 -2.45
CA GLU A 18 4.02 -13.73 -2.64
C GLU A 18 3.40 -12.33 -2.76
N TRP A 19 3.54 -11.54 -1.71
CA TRP A 19 2.95 -10.22 -1.63
C TRP A 19 3.79 -9.18 -2.36
N PHE A 20 3.12 -8.28 -3.09
CA PHE A 20 3.75 -7.07 -3.60
C PHE A 20 4.16 -6.14 -2.46
N HIS A 21 5.29 -5.47 -2.66
CA HIS A 21 5.80 -4.46 -1.75
C HIS A 21 6.02 -3.13 -2.46
N ALA A 22 5.75 -2.04 -1.76
CA ALA A 22 5.96 -0.67 -2.23
C ALA A 22 7.32 -0.15 -1.74
N TYR A 23 8.24 0.11 -2.66
CA TYR A 23 9.57 0.66 -2.37
C TYR A 23 9.61 2.15 -2.71
N SER A 24 10.00 2.98 -1.75
CA SER A 24 10.15 4.42 -1.97
C SER A 24 11.07 4.71 -3.17
N LYS A 25 10.68 5.66 -4.02
CA LYS A 25 11.54 6.22 -5.08
C LYS A 25 12.55 7.24 -4.55
N TYR A 26 12.41 7.65 -3.29
CA TYR A 26 13.24 8.66 -2.64
C TYR A 26 14.23 8.03 -1.66
N PRO A 27 15.33 8.73 -1.31
CA PRO A 27 16.23 8.29 -0.25
C PRO A 27 15.50 8.07 1.08
N ALA A 28 16.02 7.15 1.89
CA ALA A 28 15.55 6.93 3.25
C ALA A 28 15.55 8.23 4.07
N GLY A 29 14.47 8.48 4.81
CA GLY A 29 14.24 9.72 5.54
C GLY A 29 13.46 10.79 4.77
N TYR A 30 13.22 10.61 3.47
CA TYR A 30 12.37 11.53 2.71
C TYR A 30 10.90 11.31 3.05
N GLY A 31 10.24 12.33 3.60
CA GLY A 31 8.85 12.26 4.01
C GLY A 31 7.89 12.09 2.83
N ILE A 32 7.06 11.04 2.86
CA ILE A 32 6.00 10.78 1.89
C ILE A 32 4.65 10.89 2.61
N ASN A 33 3.77 11.74 2.09
CA ASN A 33 2.46 11.99 2.70
C ASN A 33 1.60 10.74 2.73
N THR A 34 0.88 10.60 3.85
CA THR A 34 -0.13 9.57 4.07
C THR A 34 -1.51 10.20 4.23
N TYR A 35 -2.55 9.42 3.94
CA TYR A 35 -3.93 9.86 3.91
C TYR A 35 -4.85 8.83 4.59
N ASP A 36 -6.02 9.27 5.06
CA ASP A 36 -7.07 8.41 5.65
C ASP A 36 -7.92 7.65 4.61
N GLY A 37 -7.61 7.82 3.33
CA GLY A 37 -8.26 7.18 2.19
C GLY A 37 -7.69 7.67 0.85
N PRO A 38 -8.05 7.04 -0.28
CA PRO A 38 -7.77 7.60 -1.60
C PRO A 38 -8.44 8.97 -1.75
N ASN A 39 -7.66 9.99 -2.13
CA ASN A 39 -8.09 11.41 -2.13
C ASN A 39 -8.63 11.90 -0.78
N GLY A 40 -8.25 11.24 0.33
CA GLY A 40 -8.65 11.57 1.68
C GLY A 40 -7.86 12.71 2.31
N ASN A 41 -8.06 12.91 3.60
CA ASN A 41 -7.36 13.92 4.38
C ASN A 41 -5.94 13.47 4.71
N TYR A 42 -5.04 14.44 4.82
CA TYR A 42 -3.66 14.20 5.28
C TYR A 42 -3.65 13.64 6.72
N LYS A 43 -2.88 12.56 6.93
CA LYS A 43 -2.76 11.85 8.21
C LYS A 43 -1.37 11.97 8.84
N GLY A 44 -0.37 12.36 8.07
CA GLY A 44 1.03 12.34 8.48
C GLY A 44 1.94 11.96 7.32
N ASN A 45 3.16 11.54 7.62
CA ASN A 45 4.11 11.03 6.63
C ASN A 45 4.79 9.73 7.09
N VAL A 46 5.29 8.97 6.12
CA VAL A 46 6.26 7.90 6.33
C VAL A 46 7.61 8.30 5.75
N ASP A 47 8.69 7.67 6.20
CA ASP A 47 10.06 8.07 5.86
C ASP A 47 10.66 7.35 4.63
N GLY A 48 9.92 6.37 4.09
CA GLY A 48 10.36 5.59 2.93
C GLY A 48 11.61 4.71 3.15
N SER A 49 12.07 4.54 4.39
CA SER A 49 13.32 3.83 4.70
C SER A 49 13.24 2.32 4.47
N TYR A 50 12.04 1.75 4.59
CA TYR A 50 11.76 0.33 4.37
C TYR A 50 10.61 0.15 3.37
N PRO A 51 10.55 -1.00 2.67
CA PRO A 51 9.39 -1.33 1.86
C PRO A 51 8.14 -1.53 2.72
N TYR A 52 6.99 -1.19 2.14
CA TYR A 52 5.69 -1.39 2.78
C TYR A 52 4.94 -2.54 2.12
N GLY A 53 4.27 -3.36 2.92
CA GLY A 53 3.28 -4.31 2.41
C GLY A 53 2.09 -3.55 1.80
N ILE A 54 1.44 -4.17 0.80
CA ILE A 54 0.30 -3.59 0.09
C ILE A 54 -0.97 -4.35 0.48
N PHE A 55 -1.87 -3.69 1.20
CA PHE A 55 -3.11 -4.30 1.68
C PHE A 55 -4.31 -3.99 0.77
N ALA A 56 -4.27 -2.87 0.08
CA ALA A 56 -5.25 -2.48 -0.93
C ALA A 56 -4.63 -1.50 -1.92
N ARG A 57 -5.22 -1.40 -3.12
CA ARG A 57 -4.85 -0.44 -4.15
C ARG A 57 -6.10 0.11 -4.79
N LYS A 58 -6.23 1.44 -4.84
CA LYS A 58 -7.44 2.11 -5.33
C LYS A 58 -7.12 3.54 -5.75
N ASP A 59 -7.62 3.95 -6.92
CA ASP A 59 -7.58 5.34 -7.43
C ASP A 59 -6.18 6.00 -7.38
N GLY A 60 -5.11 5.23 -7.66
CA GLY A 60 -3.72 5.72 -7.62
C GLY A 60 -3.11 5.79 -6.22
N TYR A 61 -3.77 5.21 -5.22
CA TYR A 61 -3.27 5.07 -3.86
C TYR A 61 -3.07 3.60 -3.47
N ILE A 62 -2.15 3.38 -2.54
CA ILE A 62 -1.86 2.09 -1.93
C ILE A 62 -2.10 2.21 -0.41
N ASP A 63 -2.87 1.29 0.17
CA ASP A 63 -2.96 1.13 1.62
C ASP A 63 -1.76 0.32 2.12
N ILE A 64 -0.95 0.96 2.96
CA ILE A 64 0.23 0.37 3.60
C ILE A 64 -0.07 -0.17 5.01
N GLY A 65 -1.36 -0.23 5.38
CA GLY A 65 -1.85 -0.82 6.62
C GLY A 65 -2.54 0.19 7.54
N GLN A 66 -3.47 -0.30 8.35
CA GLN A 66 -4.25 0.50 9.30
C GLN A 66 -4.98 1.69 8.65
N ASN A 67 -5.48 1.50 7.42
CA ASN A 67 -6.13 2.53 6.63
C ASN A 67 -5.22 3.76 6.48
N THR A 68 -4.00 3.51 5.99
CA THR A 68 -2.97 4.54 5.78
C THR A 68 -2.58 4.48 4.32
N TRP A 69 -3.04 5.46 3.57
CA TRP A 69 -2.94 5.46 2.12
C TRP A 69 -1.80 6.36 1.67
N VAL A 70 -0.95 5.88 0.76
CA VAL A 70 0.09 6.67 0.10
C VAL A 70 -0.20 6.76 -1.39
N LYS A 71 0.18 7.86 -2.02
CA LYS A 71 0.10 7.95 -3.49
C LYS A 71 1.11 7.01 -4.11
N GLU A 72 0.64 6.17 -5.02
CA GLU A 72 1.45 5.15 -5.66
C GLU A 72 2.57 5.75 -6.53
N GLU A 73 2.37 6.95 -7.07
CA GLU A 73 3.35 7.63 -7.93
C GLU A 73 4.74 7.77 -7.27
N HIS A 74 4.80 7.75 -5.93
CA HIS A 74 6.02 7.84 -5.14
C HIS A 74 6.76 6.50 -4.93
N PHE A 75 6.21 5.38 -5.41
CA PHE A 75 6.72 4.04 -5.14
C PHE A 75 6.97 3.24 -6.41
N ASN A 76 7.95 2.34 -6.32
CA ASN A 76 8.10 1.21 -7.23
C ASN A 76 7.44 0.00 -6.57
N VAL A 77 6.40 -0.55 -7.20
CA VAL A 77 5.72 -1.76 -6.72
C VAL A 77 6.33 -2.96 -7.42
N ARG A 78 6.74 -3.96 -6.63
CA ARG A 78 7.31 -5.22 -7.13
C ARG A 78 7.03 -6.36 -6.16
#